data_AF-A0A847MDW4-F1
#
_entry.id   AF-A0A847MDW4-F1
#
_cell.length_a   1.000
_cell.length_b   1.000
_cell.length_c   1.000
_cell.angle_alpha   90.00
_cell.angle_beta   90.00
_cell.angle_gamma   90.00
#
_symmetry.space_group_name_H-M   'P 1'
#
loop_
_entity.id
_entity.type
_entity.pdbx_description
1 polymer ?
#
loop_
_entity_poly.entity_id
_entity_poly.type
_entity_poly.pdbx_seq_one_letter_code
_entity_poly.pdbx_strand_id
1 'polypeptide(L)'
;MRKKTVFSIGFLVMLLVLVFLTGTAITQEKVLMETRGPQGEEPTWYSDVSLTPEEIQKVKEGNYKAAYLMHTSSDFTNALMAGAKDLFNELGIELVVTTDAAMDPTKQKTDVETALALKP
;
A
#
# COMPACT_ATOMS: atom_id res chain seq x y z
N MET A 1 -47.88 47.00 -23.90
CA MET A 1 -46.60 46.68 -23.22
C MET A 1 -46.40 45.20 -22.85
N ARG A 2 -47.45 44.36 -22.71
CA ARG A 2 -47.31 42.94 -22.29
C ARG A 2 -46.67 41.95 -23.29
N LYS A 3 -46.75 42.19 -24.61
CA LYS A 3 -46.25 41.23 -25.62
C LYS A 3 -44.71 41.16 -25.73
N LYS A 4 -44.00 42.27 -25.45
CA LYS A 4 -42.53 42.31 -25.47
C LYS A 4 -41.91 41.54 -24.30
N THR A 5 -42.56 41.56 -23.13
CA THR A 5 -42.12 40.84 -21.93
C THR A 5 -42.23 39.32 -22.08
N VAL A 6 -43.31 38.83 -22.69
CA VAL A 6 -43.52 37.38 -22.94
C VAL A 6 -42.52 36.84 -23.96
N PHE A 7 -42.19 37.62 -25.00
CA PHE A 7 -41.17 37.25 -25.99
C PHE A 7 -39.76 37.21 -25.37
N SER A 8 -39.45 38.16 -24.47
CA SER A 8 -38.17 38.20 -23.77
C SER A 8 -37.99 37.05 -22.77
N ILE A 9 -39.07 36.61 -22.11
CA ILE A 9 -39.06 35.44 -21.20
C ILE A 9 -38.94 34.15 -22.01
N GLY A 10 -39.64 34.02 -23.14
CA GLY A 10 -39.51 32.86 -24.02
C GLY A 10 -38.10 32.71 -24.59
N PHE A 11 -37.46 33.83 -24.96
CA PHE A 11 -36.08 33.83 -25.44
C PHE A 11 -35.08 33.48 -24.33
N LEU A 12 -35.29 33.97 -23.10
CA LEU A 12 -34.46 33.65 -21.93
C LEU A 12 -34.55 32.16 -21.55
N VAL A 13 -35.76 31.59 -21.57
CA VAL A 13 -35.99 30.17 -21.30
C VAL A 13 -35.37 29.30 -22.39
N MET A 14 -35.47 29.70 -23.65
CA MET A 14 -34.83 29.00 -24.77
C MET A 14 -33.30 29.05 -24.67
N LEU A 15 -32.71 30.16 -24.22
CA LEU A 15 -31.27 30.31 -23.99
C LEU A 15 -30.79 29.45 -22.81
N LEU A 16 -31.57 29.37 -21.74
CA LEU A 16 -31.32 28.46 -20.61
C LEU A 16 -31.37 26.99 -21.05
N VAL A 17 -32.34 26.60 -21.85
CA VAL A 17 -32.45 25.24 -22.40
C VAL A 17 -31.29 24.91 -23.35
N LEU A 18 -30.80 25.89 -24.12
CA LEU A 18 -29.62 25.73 -24.96
C LEU A 18 -28.34 25.52 -24.15
N VAL A 19 -28.16 26.20 -23.02
CA VAL A 19 -27.01 25.99 -22.12
C VAL A 19 -27.06 24.61 -21.44
N PHE A 20 -28.27 24.09 -21.15
CA PHE A 20 -28.44 22.72 -20.66
C PHE A 20 -28.24 21.65 -21.76
N LEU A 21 -28.54 21.97 -23.03
CA LEU A 21 -28.31 21.08 -24.18
C LEU A 21 -26.84 21.06 -24.61
N THR A 22 -26.11 22.17 -24.47
CA THR A 22 -24.65 22.19 -24.54
C THR A 22 -24.09 21.74 -23.20
N GLY A 23 -24.46 20.53 -22.77
CA GLY A 23 -23.83 19.89 -21.63
C GLY A 23 -22.33 19.99 -21.83
N THR A 24 -21.67 20.78 -20.98
CA THR A 24 -20.23 20.66 -20.83
C THR A 24 -20.03 19.24 -20.37
N ALA A 25 -19.56 18.38 -21.28
CA ALA A 25 -19.02 17.11 -20.91
C ALA A 25 -17.88 17.44 -19.95
N ILE A 26 -18.16 17.36 -18.65
CA ILE A 26 -17.12 17.25 -17.65
C ILE A 26 -16.46 15.93 -18.00
N THR A 27 -15.39 16.00 -18.79
CA THR A 27 -14.47 14.89 -18.95
C THR A 27 -13.97 14.61 -17.55
N GLN A 28 -14.52 13.58 -16.92
CA GLN A 28 -14.00 13.06 -15.67
C GLN A 28 -12.59 12.58 -16.00
N GLU A 29 -11.61 13.42 -15.71
CA GLU A 29 -10.21 13.07 -15.80
C GLU A 29 -10.03 11.91 -14.84
N LYS A 30 -9.90 10.70 -15.42
CA LYS A 30 -9.53 9.51 -14.66
C LYS A 30 -8.11 9.78 -14.19
N VAL A 31 -7.98 10.33 -12.99
CA VAL A 31 -6.70 10.45 -12.28
C VAL A 31 -6.22 9.01 -12.08
N LEU A 32 -5.45 8.51 -13.04
CA LEU A 32 -4.71 7.28 -12.90
C LEU A 32 -3.61 7.58 -11.88
N MET A 33 -3.90 7.25 -10.63
CA MET A 33 -2.86 7.07 -9.62
C MET A 33 -2.03 5.88 -10.08
N GLU A 34 -1.03 6.13 -10.92
CA GLU A 34 -0.12 5.09 -11.39
C GLU A 34 0.78 4.67 -10.23
N THR A 35 0.54 3.48 -9.70
CA THR A 35 1.41 2.84 -8.71
C THR A 35 2.46 2.04 -9.47
N ARG A 36 3.44 2.73 -10.04
CA ARG A 36 4.61 2.13 -10.69
C ARG A 36 5.75 2.04 -9.69
N GLY A 37 6.55 0.98 -9.81
CA GLY A 37 7.82 0.93 -9.09
C GLY A 37 8.80 2.00 -9.62
N PRO A 38 9.91 2.24 -8.90
CA PRO A 38 10.90 3.26 -9.27
C PRO A 38 11.58 3.01 -10.63
N GLN A 39 11.44 1.80 -11.20
CA GLN A 39 11.93 1.44 -12.53
C GLN A 39 10.78 1.22 -13.54
N GLY A 40 9.55 1.63 -13.22
CA GLY A 40 8.39 1.49 -14.10
C GLY A 40 7.67 0.14 -14.01
N GLU A 41 7.92 -0.64 -12.96
CA GLU A 41 7.32 -1.96 -12.76
C GLU A 41 5.79 -1.88 -12.61
N GLU A 42 5.08 -2.85 -13.20
CA GLU A 42 3.65 -3.03 -12.99
C GLU A 42 3.38 -3.55 -11.56
N PRO A 43 2.37 -3.04 -10.86
CA PRO A 43 2.02 -3.54 -9.53
C PRO A 43 1.48 -4.98 -9.63
N THR A 44 1.82 -5.81 -8.66
CA THR A 44 1.28 -7.17 -8.52
C THR A 44 0.23 -7.20 -7.41
N TRP A 45 -0.87 -7.92 -7.62
CA TRP A 45 -1.87 -8.12 -6.58
C TRP A 45 -1.31 -9.01 -5.47
N TYR A 46 -1.62 -8.70 -4.22
CA TYR A 46 -1.16 -9.50 -3.08
C TYR A 46 -1.61 -10.97 -3.15
N SER A 47 -2.74 -11.25 -3.80
CA SER A 47 -3.27 -12.60 -4.02
C SER A 47 -2.41 -13.45 -4.95
N ASP A 48 -1.58 -12.81 -5.77
CA ASP A 48 -0.76 -13.47 -6.77
C ASP A 48 0.66 -13.75 -6.22
N VAL A 49 0.97 -13.24 -5.02
CA VAL A 49 2.23 -13.47 -4.32
C VAL A 49 2.09 -14.72 -3.45
N SER A 50 2.59 -15.84 -3.95
CA SER A 50 2.61 -17.12 -3.24
C SER A 50 3.90 -17.88 -3.54
N LEU A 51 4.24 -18.84 -2.67
CA LEU A 51 5.38 -19.75 -2.89
C LEU A 51 4.86 -21.09 -3.39
N THR A 52 5.56 -21.69 -4.36
CA THR A 52 5.26 -23.07 -4.74
C THR A 52 5.73 -24.06 -3.66
N PRO A 53 5.20 -25.30 -3.62
CA PRO A 53 5.69 -26.32 -2.71
C PRO A 53 7.21 -26.57 -2.82
N GLU A 54 7.76 -26.51 -4.04
CA GLU A 54 9.19 -26.68 -4.31
C GLU A 54 10.01 -25.52 -3.73
N GLU A 55 9.51 -24.28 -3.82
CA GLU A 55 10.16 -23.11 -3.24
C GLU A 55 10.15 -23.17 -1.71
N ILE A 56 9.01 -23.55 -1.11
CA ILE A 56 8.90 -23.76 0.34
C ILE A 56 9.92 -24.80 0.81
N GLN A 57 10.03 -25.93 0.10
CA GLN A 57 10.97 -26.98 0.44
C GLN A 57 12.42 -26.51 0.34
N LYS A 58 12.75 -25.76 -0.73
CA LYS A 58 14.08 -25.17 -0.90
C LYS A 58 14.44 -24.19 0.22
N VAL A 59 13.49 -23.39 0.71
CA VAL A 59 13.71 -22.48 1.84
C VAL A 59 13.98 -23.27 3.12
N LYS A 60 13.18 -24.32 3.40
CA LYS A 60 13.36 -25.19 4.57
C LYS A 60 14.74 -25.84 4.62
N GLU A 61 15.25 -26.30 3.48
CA GLU A 61 16.59 -26.91 3.37
C GLU A 61 17.72 -25.93 3.72
N GLY A 62 17.48 -24.63 3.58
CA GLY A 62 18.44 -23.58 3.91
C GLY A 62 18.68 -23.38 5.41
N ASN A 63 17.80 -23.88 6.29
CA ASN A 63 17.89 -23.72 7.75
C ASN A 63 18.16 -22.26 8.19
N TYR A 64 17.45 -21.33 7.58
CA TYR A 64 17.67 -19.91 7.80
C TYR A 64 17.28 -19.46 9.20
N LYS A 65 17.98 -18.45 9.69
CA LYS A 65 17.60 -17.69 10.88
C LYS A 65 17.03 -16.34 10.44
N ALA A 66 16.38 -15.65 11.36
CA ALA A 66 15.85 -14.32 11.13
C ALA A 66 15.86 -13.49 12.40
N ALA A 67 15.85 -12.17 12.25
CA ALA A 67 15.80 -11.21 13.34
C ALA A 67 14.73 -10.14 13.04
N TYR A 68 13.92 -9.78 14.04
CA TYR A 68 13.10 -8.57 13.98
C TYR A 68 13.81 -7.42 14.67
N LEU A 69 13.95 -6.30 13.95
CA LEU A 69 14.47 -5.05 14.48
C LEU A 69 13.43 -3.96 14.28
N MET A 70 12.62 -3.72 15.31
CA MET A 70 11.54 -2.73 15.25
C MET A 70 11.99 -1.38 15.78
N HIS A 71 11.53 -0.32 15.13
CA HIS A 71 11.74 1.04 15.61
C HIS A 71 10.85 1.39 16.81
N THR A 72 9.66 0.78 16.89
CA THR A 72 8.73 0.86 18.03
C THR A 72 7.74 -0.31 18.02
N SER A 73 7.15 -0.62 19.17
CA SER A 73 5.94 -1.47 19.26
C SER A 73 4.65 -0.66 19.11
N SER A 74 3.67 -1.26 18.45
CA SER A 74 2.32 -0.76 18.19
C SER A 74 1.43 -1.91 17.72
N ASP A 75 0.11 -1.75 17.70
CA ASP A 75 -0.79 -2.78 17.16
C ASP A 75 -0.44 -3.13 15.71
N PHE A 76 -0.05 -2.13 14.91
CA PHE A 76 0.37 -2.34 13.53
C PHE A 76 1.64 -3.18 13.43
N THR A 77 2.69 -2.83 14.17
CA THR A 77 3.97 -3.55 14.13
C THR A 77 3.84 -4.96 14.72
N ASN A 78 2.99 -5.14 15.73
CA ASN A 78 2.68 -6.44 16.31
C ASN A 78 1.94 -7.35 15.32
N ALA A 79 0.94 -6.83 14.59
CA ALA A 79 0.22 -7.59 13.57
C ALA A 79 1.14 -8.00 12.40
N LEU A 80 2.02 -7.08 11.97
CA LEU A 80 3.03 -7.37 10.94
C LEU A 80 3.97 -8.51 11.37
N MET A 81 4.51 -8.42 12.59
CA MET A 81 5.40 -9.46 13.13
C MET A 81 4.69 -10.79 13.30
N ALA A 82 3.41 -10.80 13.69
CA ALA A 82 2.63 -12.02 13.82
C ALA A 82 2.49 -12.75 12.48
N GLY A 83 2.06 -12.04 11.42
CA GLY A 83 1.92 -12.65 10.09
C GLY A 83 3.24 -13.14 9.52
N ALA A 84 4.33 -12.38 9.70
CA ALA A 84 5.65 -12.81 9.27
C ALA A 84 6.16 -14.01 10.08
N LYS A 85 5.87 -14.09 11.39
CA LYS A 85 6.25 -15.23 12.23
C LYS A 85 5.50 -16.50 11.83
N ASP A 86 4.23 -16.40 11.46
CA ASP A 86 3.46 -17.53 10.96
C ASP A 86 4.08 -18.09 9.68
N LEU A 87 4.47 -17.22 8.74
CA LEU A 87 5.19 -17.64 7.54
C LEU A 87 6.58 -18.22 7.86
N PHE A 88 7.33 -17.64 8.80
CA PHE A 88 8.62 -18.19 9.22
C PHE A 88 8.48 -19.61 9.79
N ASN A 89 7.43 -19.87 10.59
CA ASN A 89 7.14 -21.20 11.11
C ASN A 89 6.81 -22.18 9.96
N GLU A 90 6.02 -21.75 8.98
CA GLU A 90 5.71 -22.56 7.80
C GLU A 90 6.96 -22.89 6.98
N LEU A 91 7.87 -21.92 6.84
CA LEU A 91 9.12 -22.04 6.06
C LEU A 91 10.30 -22.64 6.84
N GLY A 92 10.14 -22.95 8.12
CA GLY A 92 11.22 -23.49 8.96
C GLY A 92 12.34 -22.48 9.28
N ILE A 93 12.03 -21.18 9.29
CA ILE A 93 12.97 -20.10 9.60
C ILE A 93 12.97 -19.84 11.13
N GLU A 94 14.14 -19.89 11.75
CA GLU A 94 14.30 -19.66 13.20
C GLU A 94 14.40 -18.16 13.52
N LEU A 95 13.40 -17.61 14.21
CA LEU A 95 13.48 -16.24 14.73
C LEU A 95 14.41 -16.19 15.96
N VAL A 96 15.64 -15.70 15.81
CA VAL A 96 16.66 -15.71 16.87
C VAL A 96 16.63 -14.48 17.77
N VAL A 97 16.05 -13.37 17.32
CA VAL A 97 15.90 -12.16 18.14
C VAL A 97 14.73 -11.29 17.66
N THR A 98 14.14 -10.57 18.60
CA THR A 98 13.19 -9.49 18.35
C THR A 98 13.58 -8.30 19.23
N THR A 99 13.71 -7.13 18.62
CA THR A 99 14.06 -5.91 19.33
C THR A 99 13.01 -4.82 19.13
N ASP A 100 13.01 -3.86 20.05
CA ASP A 100 12.23 -2.63 19.99
C ASP A 100 13.13 -1.46 20.36
N ALA A 101 13.42 -0.57 19.42
CA ALA A 101 14.31 0.56 19.63
C ALA A 101 13.66 1.70 20.43
N ALA A 102 12.35 1.68 20.69
CA ALA A 102 11.62 2.76 21.37
C ALA A 102 11.88 4.17 20.78
N MET A 103 12.02 4.24 19.45
CA MET A 103 12.40 5.43 18.69
C MET A 103 13.78 6.03 19.04
N ASP A 104 14.63 5.29 19.76
CA ASP A 104 16.00 5.69 20.07
C ASP A 104 16.97 5.16 18.98
N PRO A 105 17.62 6.04 18.20
CA PRO A 105 18.56 5.62 17.15
C PRO A 105 19.85 5.00 17.70
N THR A 106 20.28 5.37 18.91
CA THR A 106 21.44 4.74 19.57
C THR A 106 21.12 3.31 19.92
N LYS A 107 19.94 3.08 20.50
CA LYS A 107 19.46 1.72 20.79
C LYS A 107 19.29 0.91 19.50
N GLN A 108 18.71 1.50 18.46
CA GLN A 108 18.52 0.83 17.17
C GLN A 108 19.85 0.35 16.57
N LYS A 109 20.92 1.15 16.69
CA LYS A 109 22.26 0.75 16.27
C LYS A 109 22.76 -0.47 17.07
N THR A 110 22.65 -0.44 18.40
CA THR A 110 23.07 -1.55 19.26
C THR A 110 22.25 -2.83 19.02
N ASP A 111 20.95 -2.67 18.73
CA ASP A 111 20.07 -3.78 18.37
C ASP A 111 20.56 -4.47 17.07
N VAL A 112 20.99 -3.70 16.06
CA VAL A 112 21.61 -4.23 14.82
C VAL A 112 22.88 -5.01 15.13
N GLU A 113 23.80 -4.42 15.89
CA GLU A 113 25.07 -5.07 16.25
C GLU A 113 24.84 -6.39 17.01
N THR A 114 23.88 -6.39 17.94
CA THR A 114 23.50 -7.57 18.72
C THR A 114 22.84 -8.64 17.86
N ALA A 115 21.93 -8.24 16.97
CA ALA A 115 21.28 -9.17 16.05
C ALA A 115 22.29 -9.84 15.12
N LEU A 116 23.23 -9.09 14.54
CA LEU A 116 24.26 -9.64 13.64
C LEU A 116 25.16 -10.68 14.33
N ALA A 117 25.42 -10.53 15.64
CA ALA A 117 26.19 -11.51 16.40
C ALA A 117 25.51 -12.89 16.47
N LEU A 118 24.19 -12.95 16.34
CA LEU A 118 23.40 -14.19 16.30
C LEU A 118 23.40 -14.87 14.92
N LYS A 119 24.02 -14.24 13.91
CA LYS A 119 24.04 -14.70 12.52
C LYS A 119 22.64 -15.08 12.01
N PRO A 120 21.67 -14.13 12.09
CA PRO A 120 20.37 -14.31 11.46
C PRO A 120 20.56 -14.54 9.96
#